data_AF-A0A821RPH6-F1
#
_entry.id   AF-A0A821RPH6-F1
#
_cell.length_a   1.000
_cell.length_b   1.000
_cell.length_c   1.000
_cell.angle_alpha   90.00
_cell.angle_beta   90.00
_cell.angle_gamma   90.00
#
_symmetry.space_group_name_H-M   'P 1'
#
loop_
_entity.id
_entity.type
_entity.pdbx_description
1 polymer ?
#
loop_
_entity_poly.entity_id
_entity_poly.type
_entity_poly.pdbx_seq_one_letter_code
_entity_poly.pdbx_strand_id
1 'polypeptide(L)' 'MKNISQQSFEQAMDGIVSDTNAALRDEAPQAYKDLTTVMTNQDSLVKIVHRLKPLINVKG' A
#
# COMPACT_ATOMS: atom_id res chain seq x y z
N MET A 1 -8.73 14.68 2.70
CA MET A 1 -7.62 13.70 2.81
C MET A 1 -7.94 12.77 3.97
N LYS A 2 -7.59 11.48 3.88
CA LYS A 2 -7.76 10.57 5.03
C LYS A 2 -6.75 10.97 6.10
N ASN A 3 -7.19 11.07 7.35
CA ASN A 3 -6.26 11.21 8.46
C ASN A 3 -5.61 9.86 8.73
N ILE A 4 -4.34 9.74 8.34
CA ILE A 4 -3.52 8.55 8.56
C ILE A 4 -2.68 8.83 9.80
N SER A 5 -2.70 7.95 10.79
CA SER A 5 -1.81 8.09 11.95
C SER A 5 -0.45 7.49 11.63
N GLN A 6 0.59 7.98 12.30
CA GLN A 6 1.93 7.42 12.15
C GLN A 6 1.95 5.92 12.48
N GLN A 7 1.28 5.54 13.56
CA GLN A 7 1.15 4.15 13.98
C GLN A 7 0.45 3.28 12.94
N SER A 8 -0.62 3.77 12.29
CA SER A 8 -1.30 2.97 11.28
C SER A 8 -0.44 2.80 10.03
N PHE A 9 0.35 3.81 9.65
CA PHE A 9 1.31 3.68 8.56
C PHE A 9 2.36 2.60 8.88
N GLU A 10 2.97 2.64 10.06
CA GLU A 10 3.94 1.62 10.51
C GLU A 10 3.35 0.22 10.51
N GLN A 11 2.14 0.06 11.04
CA GLN A 11 1.42 -1.22 11.03
C GLN A 11 1.14 -1.73 9.62
N ALA A 12 0.81 -0.85 8.68
CA ALA A 12 0.56 -1.24 7.30
C ALA A 12 1.85 -1.67 6.55
N MET A 13 3.01 -1.29 7.07
CA MET A 13 4.31 -1.70 6.54
C MET A 13 4.89 -2.91 7.30
N ASP A 14 4.15 -3.52 8.23
CA ASP A 14 4.66 -4.67 8.99
C ASP A 14 5.08 -5.84 8.07
N GLY A 15 6.28 -6.37 8.33
CA GLY A 15 6.92 -7.37 7.48
C GLY A 15 7.45 -6.85 6.14
N ILE A 16 7.49 -5.53 5.93
CA ILE A 16 8.13 -4.86 4.79
C ILE A 16 9.15 -3.87 5.34
N VAL A 17 10.42 -4.00 4.95
CA VAL A 17 11.44 -3.02 5.33
C VAL A 17 11.17 -1.73 4.56
N SER A 18 10.80 -0.65 5.27
CA SER A 18 10.46 0.63 4.67
C SER A 18 10.87 1.77 5.58
N ASP A 19 11.22 2.91 4.99
CA ASP A 19 11.20 4.17 5.73
C ASP A 19 9.73 4.61 5.89
N THR A 20 9.27 4.72 7.14
CA THR A 20 7.92 5.18 7.50
C THR A 20 7.92 6.61 8.01
N ASN A 21 8.88 7.45 7.58
CA ASN A 21 8.95 8.86 7.93
C ASN A 21 7.59 9.58 7.73
N ALA A 22 7.28 10.49 8.66
CA ALA A 22 6.10 11.36 8.62
C ALA A 22 5.92 12.11 7.29
N ALA A 23 7.02 12.47 6.61
CA ALA A 23 6.98 13.13 5.30
C ALA A 23 6.41 12.24 4.18
N LEU A 24 6.50 10.92 4.34
CA LEU A 24 6.04 9.93 3.35
C LEU A 24 4.60 9.46 3.59
N ARG A 25 3.91 10.06 4.56
CA ARG A 25 2.59 9.60 5.02
C ARG A 25 1.49 9.73 3.98
N ASP A 26 1.59 10.71 3.08
CA ASP A 26 0.64 10.88 1.96
C ASP A 26 0.78 9.76 0.90
N GLU A 27 1.84 8.96 1.01
CA GLU A 27 2.07 7.77 0.21
C GLU A 27 2.01 6.48 1.04
N ALA A 28 1.47 6.55 2.26
CA ALA A 28 1.17 5.36 3.03
C ALA A 28 0.12 4.50 2.28
N PRO A 29 0.12 3.16 2.44
CA PRO A 29 -0.84 2.29 1.74
C PRO A 29 -2.30 2.75 1.87
N GLN A 30 -2.67 3.31 3.03
CA GLN A 30 -4.02 3.79 3.33
C GLN A 30 -4.43 5.05 2.54
N ALA A 31 -3.46 5.80 1.99
CA ALA A 31 -3.72 6.96 1.15
C ALA A 31 -4.35 6.55 -0.19
N TYR A 32 -4.11 5.32 -0.64
CA TYR A 32 -4.63 4.77 -1.88
C TYR A 32 -5.96 4.02 -1.67
N LYS A 33 -6.55 3.57 -2.79
CA LYS A 33 -7.69 2.65 -2.80
C LYS A 33 -7.22 1.25 -2.42
N ASP A 34 -8.13 0.42 -1.90
CA ASP A 34 -7.85 -1.00 -1.71
C ASP A 34 -7.62 -1.67 -3.08
N LEU A 35 -6.40 -2.14 -3.31
CA LEU A 35 -6.01 -2.78 -4.56
C LEU A 35 -6.84 -4.03 -4.83
N THR A 36 -7.21 -4.80 -3.81
CA THR A 36 -8.04 -6.00 -3.95
C THR A 36 -9.39 -5.62 -4.55
N THR A 37 -10.04 -4.60 -3.99
CA THR A 37 -11.32 -4.10 -4.51
C THR A 37 -11.20 -3.59 -5.95
N VAL A 38 -10.12 -2.86 -6.25
CA VAL A 38 -9.86 -2.38 -7.63
C VAL A 38 -9.72 -3.55 -8.61
N MET A 39 -8.95 -4.57 -8.25
CA MET A 39 -8.74 -5.74 -9.11
C MET A 39 -10.01 -6.58 -9.26
N THR A 40 -10.78 -6.78 -8.19
CA THR A 40 -12.07 -7.50 -8.24
C THR A 40 -13.04 -6.80 -9.19
N ASN A 41 -13.13 -5.47 -9.17
CA ASN A 41 -14.01 -4.72 -10.06
C ASN A 41 -13.60 -4.80 -11.55
N GLN A 42 -12.40 -5.30 -11.86
CA GLN A 42 -11.88 -5.44 -13.22
C GLN A 42 -11.77 -6.90 -13.68
N ASP A 43 -12.23 -7.86 -12.87
CA ASP A 43 -12.09 -9.30 -13.11
C ASP A 43 -12.55 -9.78 -14.50
N SER A 44 -13.60 -9.16 -15.04
CA SER A 44 -14.16 -9.45 -16.37
C SER A 44 -13.29 -8.95 -17.54
N LEU A 45 -12.37 -8.02 -17.30
CA LEU A 45 -11.55 -7.36 -18.32
C LEU A 45 -10.08 -7.77 -18.27
N VAL A 46 -9.59 -8.23 -17.12
CA VAL A 46 -8.18 -8.56 -16.91
C VAL A 46 -8.00 -9.91 -16.25
N LYS A 47 -6.85 -10.53 -16.50
CA LYS A 47 -6.44 -11.77 -15.83
C LYS A 47 -5.23 -11.50 -14.94
N ILE A 48 -5.35 -11.84 -13.66
CA ILE A 48 -4.22 -11.81 -12.73
C ILE A 48 -3.28 -12.97 -13.08
N VAL A 49 -2.04 -12.65 -13.46
CA VAL A 49 -1.00 -13.66 -13.74
C VAL A 49 -0.24 -14.01 -12.47
N HIS A 50 0.16 -12.98 -11.71
CA HIS A 50 0.91 -13.12 -10.46
C HIS A 50 0.48 -12.06 -9.45
N ARG A 51 0.70 -12.35 -8.17
CA ARG A 51 0.60 -11.39 -7.07
C ARG A 51 1.95 -11.31 -6.38
N LEU A 52 2.48 -10.09 -6.23
CA LEU A 52 3.77 -9.85 -5.59
C LEU A 52 3.55 -9.22 -4.23
N LYS A 53 4.31 -9.68 -3.22
CA LYS A 53 4.40 -9.05 -1.90
C LYS A 53 5.77 -8.35 -1.81
N PRO A 54 5.81 -7.03 -1.55
CA PRO A 54 7.09 -6.35 -1.37
C PRO A 54 7.79 -6.86 -0.11
N LEU A 55 9.12 -6.91 -0.15
CA LEU A 55 9.97 -7.18 1.01
C LEU A 55 10.67 -5.92 1.51
N ILE A 56 11.02 -5.03 0.58
CA ILE A 56 11.69 -3.76 0.85
C ILE A 56 11.02 -2.68 0.00
N ASN A 57 10.77 -1.52 0.59
CA ASN A 57 10.26 -0.33 -0.07
C ASN A 57 11.23 0.84 0.18
N VAL A 58 11.92 1.30 -0.88
CA VAL A 58 12.85 2.42 -0.82
C VAL A 58 12.23 3.58 -1.58
N LYS A 59 12.05 4.72 -0.89
CA LYS A 59 11.53 5.97 -1.45
C LYS A 59 12.67 7.00 -1.50
N GLY A 60 12.61 7.90 -2.48
CA GLY A 60 13.62 8.94 -2.74
C GLY A 60 13.08 10.34 -2.57
#